data_AF-A0A0L8H893-F1
#
_entry.id   AF-A0A0L8H893-F1
#
_cell.length_a   1.000
_cell.length_b   1.000
_cell.length_c   1.000
_cell.angle_alpha   90.00
_cell.angle_beta   90.00
_cell.angle_gamma   90.00
#
_symmetry.space_group_name_H-M   'P 1'
#
loop_
_entity.id
_entity.type
_entity.pdbx_description
1 polymer ?
#
loop_
_entity_poly.entity_id
_entity_poly.type
_entity_poly.pdbx_seq_one_letter_code
_entity_poly.pdbx_strand_id
1 'polypeptide(L)'
;MLSEKLVYNHHRMTRDDLFNTNASIVGNLADACAQFCPKAMLAIVTNPVNSTVPIASEIYKKRGVYDPKRIFGVSTLDVVRANTFIAEARGLDVSKVSVPVIGGHSGVTIIPLISQCTPPVSFPHEERVRLSVRIQNAGTEVVEAKAGAGSATLSMAYAGARFAFSLLEALSGVEGIVECAYVRSDETEAKYFSTPILLGVNGVEKNLGIGKLIEYEVELIKAALPELKTNIQKGEDFVAKMMA
;
A
#
# COMPACT_ATOMS: atom_id res chain seq x y z
N MET A 1 -12.53 11.56 47.24
CA MET A 1 -12.38 11.77 45.78
C MET A 1 -11.43 10.70 45.26
N LEU A 2 -11.99 9.54 44.90
CA LEU A 2 -11.31 8.40 44.32
C LEU A 2 -12.08 8.09 43.03
N SER A 3 -11.64 8.61 41.89
CA SER A 3 -11.94 8.10 40.54
C SER A 3 -11.47 9.14 39.51
N GLU A 4 -10.36 8.86 38.82
CA GLU A 4 -10.12 9.35 37.44
C GLU A 4 -8.78 8.88 36.82
N LYS A 5 -7.95 8.11 37.54
CA LYS A 5 -6.67 7.58 36.99
C LYS A 5 -6.76 6.15 36.43
N LEU A 6 -7.93 5.72 35.95
CA LEU A 6 -8.14 4.37 35.39
C LEU A 6 -8.58 4.35 33.92
N VAL A 7 -8.29 5.42 33.18
CA VAL A 7 -8.63 5.53 31.75
C VAL A 7 -7.41 5.21 30.89
N TYR A 8 -7.40 3.98 30.36
CA TYR A 8 -6.69 3.51 29.17
C TYR A 8 -5.16 3.51 29.15
N ASN A 9 -4.59 2.41 29.67
CA ASN A 9 -3.21 2.01 29.47
C ASN A 9 -3.08 1.10 28.24
N HIS A 10 -3.59 1.50 27.06
CA HIS A 10 -3.19 0.86 25.81
C HIS A 10 -1.80 1.37 25.44
N HIS A 11 -0.81 0.50 25.60
CA HIS A 11 0.61 0.76 25.40
C HIS A 11 0.88 1.65 24.18
N ARG A 12 1.57 2.78 24.40
CA ARG A 12 2.21 3.55 23.33
C ARG A 12 3.36 2.70 22.75
N MET A 13 3.03 1.73 21.89
CA MET A 13 4.02 1.09 21.04
C MET A 13 4.68 2.16 20.18
N THR A 14 6.01 2.18 20.14
CA THR A 14 6.72 3.02 19.18
C THR A 14 6.47 2.49 17.76
N ARG A 15 6.76 3.30 16.74
CA ARG A 15 6.70 2.84 15.34
C ARG A 15 7.63 1.62 15.10
N ASP A 16 8.73 1.54 15.84
CA ASP A 16 9.67 0.42 15.77
C ASP A 16 9.15 -0.84 16.47
N ASP A 17 8.47 -0.71 17.62
CA ASP A 17 7.84 -1.86 18.29
C ASP A 17 6.75 -2.48 17.41
N LEU A 18 5.94 -1.62 16.78
CA LEU A 18 4.91 -2.06 15.83
C LEU A 18 5.54 -2.77 14.63
N PHE A 19 6.63 -2.22 14.09
CA PHE A 19 7.38 -2.87 13.01
C PHE A 19 7.88 -4.25 13.43
N ASN A 20 8.59 -4.39 14.56
CA ASN A 20 9.17 -5.67 14.97
C ASN A 20 8.11 -6.75 15.21
N THR A 21 6.99 -6.37 15.84
CA THR A 21 5.86 -7.28 16.09
C THR A 21 5.29 -7.79 14.77
N ASN A 22 4.97 -6.87 13.86
CA ASN A 22 4.33 -7.22 12.59
C ASN A 22 5.30 -7.91 11.61
N ALA A 23 6.58 -7.53 11.62
CA ALA A 23 7.63 -8.16 10.83
C ALA A 23 7.76 -9.64 11.19
N SER A 24 7.75 -9.97 12.48
CA SER A 24 7.78 -11.36 12.96
C SER A 24 6.54 -12.14 12.52
N ILE A 25 5.35 -11.54 12.65
CA ILE A 25 4.08 -12.16 12.23
C ILE A 25 4.10 -12.44 10.72
N VAL A 26 4.45 -11.45 9.90
CA VAL A 26 4.49 -11.59 8.45
C VAL A 26 5.56 -12.59 8.02
N GLY A 27 6.74 -12.55 8.63
CA GLY A 27 7.81 -13.52 8.36
C GLY A 27 7.34 -14.96 8.55
N ASN A 28 6.72 -15.26 9.70
CA ASN A 28 6.21 -16.60 10.01
C ASN A 28 5.08 -17.04 9.08
N LEU A 29 4.12 -16.15 8.78
CA LEU A 29 3.01 -16.47 7.87
C LEU A 29 3.50 -16.65 6.43
N ALA A 30 4.41 -15.79 5.95
CA ALA A 30 5.01 -15.94 4.63
C ALA A 30 5.83 -17.23 4.53
N ASP A 31 6.53 -17.62 5.58
CA ASP A 31 7.29 -18.87 5.63
C ASP A 31 6.37 -20.11 5.53
N ALA A 32 5.22 -20.08 6.21
CA ALA A 32 4.20 -21.11 6.08
C ALA A 32 3.62 -21.14 4.66
N CYS A 33 3.26 -19.98 4.09
CA CYS A 33 2.75 -19.91 2.72
C CYS A 33 3.77 -20.41 1.69
N ALA A 34 5.05 -20.08 1.84
CA ALA A 34 6.13 -20.58 0.98
C ALA A 34 6.26 -22.11 1.03
N GLN A 35 6.02 -22.74 2.18
CA GLN A 35 6.09 -24.20 2.34
C GLN A 35 4.84 -24.91 1.81
N PHE A 36 3.65 -24.40 2.11
CA PHE A 36 2.40 -25.14 1.91
C PHE A 36 1.60 -24.68 0.68
N CYS A 37 1.76 -23.44 0.24
CA CYS A 37 1.05 -22.90 -0.93
C CYS A 37 1.91 -21.90 -1.73
N PRO A 38 3.12 -22.29 -2.19
CA PRO A 38 4.09 -21.37 -2.82
C PRO A 38 3.58 -20.64 -4.06
N LYS A 39 2.51 -21.13 -4.70
CA LYS A 39 1.90 -20.54 -5.90
C LYS A 39 0.66 -19.70 -5.60
N ALA A 40 0.24 -19.55 -4.35
CA ALA A 40 -0.89 -18.70 -3.98
C ALA A 40 -0.58 -17.22 -4.24
N MET A 41 -1.64 -16.42 -4.47
CA MET A 41 -1.52 -14.96 -4.52
C MET A 41 -1.45 -14.41 -3.08
N LEU A 42 -0.33 -13.83 -2.71
CA LEU A 42 -0.09 -13.30 -1.36
C LEU A 42 -0.41 -11.80 -1.33
N ALA A 43 -1.59 -11.46 -0.81
CA ALA A 43 -2.05 -10.09 -0.61
C ALA A 43 -1.78 -9.61 0.83
N ILE A 44 -0.74 -8.80 1.02
CA ILE A 44 -0.23 -8.35 2.31
C ILE A 44 -0.87 -6.99 2.66
N VAL A 45 -1.68 -6.99 3.71
CA VAL A 45 -2.29 -5.79 4.30
C VAL A 45 -1.53 -5.33 5.56
N THR A 46 -0.78 -6.23 6.19
CA THR A 46 -0.12 -5.96 7.46
C THR A 46 0.89 -4.82 7.34
N ASN A 47 0.70 -3.79 8.17
CA ASN A 47 1.57 -2.63 8.21
C ASN A 47 2.91 -2.90 8.93
N PRO A 48 3.99 -2.18 8.57
CA PRO A 48 4.07 -1.24 7.46
C PRO A 48 4.30 -1.98 6.12
N VAL A 49 3.38 -1.82 5.15
CA VAL A 49 3.42 -2.52 3.85
C VAL A 49 4.74 -2.33 3.11
N ASN A 50 5.31 -1.12 3.17
CA ASN A 50 6.60 -0.77 2.56
C ASN A 50 7.77 -1.64 3.06
N SER A 51 7.64 -2.32 4.21
CA SER A 51 8.66 -3.23 4.74
C SER A 51 8.19 -4.69 4.81
N THR A 52 6.90 -4.95 5.02
CA THR A 52 6.36 -6.31 5.15
C THR A 52 6.33 -7.07 3.81
N VAL A 53 6.17 -6.37 2.68
CA VAL A 53 6.32 -6.96 1.35
C VAL A 53 7.77 -7.40 1.05
N PRO A 54 8.79 -6.56 1.30
CA PRO A 54 10.19 -6.99 1.27
C PRO A 54 10.47 -8.20 2.18
N ILE A 55 9.93 -8.23 3.40
CA ILE A 55 10.08 -9.37 4.32
C ILE A 55 9.55 -10.66 3.68
N ALA A 56 8.30 -10.65 3.21
CA ALA A 56 7.71 -11.84 2.59
C ALA A 56 8.51 -12.29 1.35
N SER A 57 8.97 -11.33 0.55
CA SER A 57 9.79 -11.59 -0.64
C SER A 57 11.13 -12.24 -0.29
N GLU A 58 11.85 -11.75 0.73
CA GLU A 58 13.11 -12.36 1.17
C GLU A 58 12.91 -13.76 1.76
N ILE A 59 11.82 -14.00 2.49
CA ILE A 59 11.46 -15.35 2.98
C ILE A 59 11.24 -16.31 1.80
N TYR A 60 10.45 -15.91 0.81
CA TYR A 60 10.21 -16.70 -0.39
C TYR A 60 11.51 -16.96 -1.18
N LYS A 61 12.44 -15.99 -1.25
CA LYS A 61 13.76 -16.16 -1.87
C LYS A 61 14.59 -17.18 -1.12
N LYS A 62 14.66 -17.09 0.21
CA LYS A 62 15.39 -18.06 1.06
C LYS A 62 14.81 -19.48 0.94
N ARG A 63 13.49 -19.60 0.73
CA ARG A 63 12.82 -20.89 0.47
C ARG A 63 12.95 -21.38 -0.98
N GLY A 64 13.54 -20.60 -1.89
CA GLY A 64 13.73 -20.99 -3.28
C GLY A 64 12.45 -21.05 -4.12
N VAL A 65 11.37 -20.39 -3.67
CA VAL A 65 10.04 -20.42 -4.31
C VAL A 65 9.53 -19.02 -4.69
N TYR A 66 10.41 -18.04 -4.72
CA TYR A 66 10.06 -16.65 -5.03
C TYR A 66 9.54 -16.47 -6.45
N ASP A 67 8.29 -15.99 -6.56
CA ASP A 67 7.68 -15.49 -7.78
C ASP A 67 7.23 -14.03 -7.52
N PRO A 68 7.91 -13.01 -8.08
CA PRO A 68 7.56 -11.60 -7.86
C PRO A 68 6.17 -11.24 -8.38
N LYS A 69 5.58 -12.07 -9.26
CA LYS A 69 4.24 -11.81 -9.82
C LYS A 69 3.11 -12.14 -8.85
N ARG A 70 3.40 -12.77 -7.71
CA ARG A 70 2.39 -13.31 -6.79
C ARG A 70 2.41 -12.68 -5.39
N ILE A 71 3.27 -11.70 -5.14
CA ILE A 71 3.36 -11.01 -3.85
C ILE A 71 2.95 -9.55 -4.02
N PHE A 72 1.90 -9.15 -3.32
CA PHE A 72 1.26 -7.84 -3.45
C PHE A 72 1.15 -7.17 -2.09
N GLY A 73 1.63 -5.94 -1.98
CA GLY A 73 1.21 -5.04 -0.91
C GLY A 73 -0.08 -4.34 -1.29
N VAL A 74 -1.13 -4.53 -0.49
CA VAL A 74 -2.45 -3.96 -0.78
C VAL A 74 -2.45 -2.46 -0.45
N SER A 75 -2.31 -1.62 -1.48
CA SER A 75 -2.40 -0.15 -1.39
C SER A 75 -3.77 0.39 -1.82
N THR A 76 -4.73 -0.49 -2.10
CA THR A 76 -6.06 -0.13 -2.63
C THR A 76 -6.81 0.88 -1.77
N LEU A 77 -6.59 0.91 -0.46
CA LEU A 77 -7.22 1.89 0.43
C LEU A 77 -6.84 3.34 0.06
N ASP A 78 -5.63 3.57 -0.44
CA ASP A 78 -5.19 4.90 -0.86
C ASP A 78 -5.92 5.33 -2.14
N VAL A 79 -6.14 4.41 -3.08
CA VAL A 79 -6.97 4.64 -4.27
C VAL A 79 -8.42 4.94 -3.88
N VAL A 80 -9.00 4.16 -2.94
CA VAL A 80 -10.36 4.42 -2.44
C VAL A 80 -10.48 5.82 -1.84
N ARG A 81 -9.49 6.24 -1.04
CA ARG A 81 -9.43 7.58 -0.44
C ARG A 81 -9.27 8.67 -1.50
N ALA A 82 -8.34 8.49 -2.43
CA ALA A 82 -8.12 9.43 -3.52
C ALA A 82 -9.39 9.63 -4.35
N ASN A 83 -10.06 8.54 -4.76
CA ASN A 83 -11.32 8.62 -5.48
C ASN A 83 -12.38 9.37 -4.69
N THR A 84 -12.50 9.09 -3.39
CA THR A 84 -13.48 9.74 -2.51
C THR A 84 -13.23 11.24 -2.39
N PHE A 85 -12.00 11.65 -2.10
CA PHE A 85 -11.68 13.07 -1.88
C PHE A 85 -11.70 13.88 -3.19
N ILE A 86 -11.28 13.30 -4.30
CA ILE A 86 -11.37 13.95 -5.62
C ILE A 86 -12.84 14.08 -6.06
N ALA A 87 -13.66 13.05 -5.83
CA ALA A 87 -15.09 13.10 -6.11
C ALA A 87 -15.79 14.19 -5.29
N GLU A 88 -15.53 14.25 -3.98
CA GLU A 88 -16.05 15.29 -3.08
C GLU A 88 -15.66 16.70 -3.54
N ALA A 89 -14.38 16.93 -3.84
CA ALA A 89 -13.88 18.25 -4.24
C ALA A 89 -14.43 18.76 -5.59
N ARG A 90 -14.95 17.87 -6.43
CA ARG A 90 -15.48 18.20 -7.77
C ARG A 90 -16.98 17.91 -7.94
N GLY A 91 -17.66 17.46 -6.89
CA GLY A 91 -19.07 17.08 -6.96
C GLY A 91 -19.34 15.94 -7.95
N LEU A 92 -18.41 14.99 -8.07
CA LEU A 92 -18.52 13.85 -8.98
C LEU A 92 -19.12 12.63 -8.28
N ASP A 93 -19.66 11.72 -9.08
CA ASP A 93 -20.02 10.38 -8.63
C ASP A 93 -18.75 9.55 -8.39
N VAL A 94 -18.48 9.20 -7.13
CA VAL A 94 -17.29 8.45 -6.72
C VAL A 94 -17.14 7.10 -7.44
N SER A 95 -18.25 6.48 -7.86
CA SER A 95 -18.21 5.21 -8.60
C SER A 95 -17.60 5.34 -10.00
N LYS A 96 -17.50 6.57 -10.51
CA LYS A 96 -16.93 6.90 -11.83
C LYS A 96 -15.55 7.54 -11.74
N VAL A 97 -15.04 7.79 -10.53
CA VAL A 97 -13.73 8.40 -10.30
C VAL A 97 -12.68 7.32 -10.11
N SER A 98 -11.57 7.44 -10.84
CA SER A 98 -10.39 6.60 -10.71
C SER A 98 -9.14 7.46 -10.74
N VAL A 99 -8.42 7.49 -9.62
CA VAL A 99 -7.14 8.21 -9.44
C VAL A 99 -6.06 7.15 -9.16
N PRO A 100 -5.07 6.98 -10.05
CA PRO A 100 -3.93 6.11 -9.76
C PRO A 100 -3.15 6.64 -8.54
N VAL A 101 -2.79 5.75 -7.62
CA VAL A 101 -1.94 6.07 -6.48
C VAL A 101 -0.70 5.18 -6.51
N ILE A 102 0.46 5.82 -6.65
CA ILE A 102 1.75 5.15 -6.83
C ILE A 102 2.66 5.36 -5.61
N GLY A 103 3.84 4.74 -5.62
CA GLY A 103 4.84 4.90 -4.55
C GLY A 103 4.78 3.79 -3.50
N GLY A 104 4.35 4.10 -2.29
CA GLY A 104 4.18 3.18 -1.16
C GLY A 104 2.87 3.42 -0.43
N HIS A 105 2.79 2.94 0.81
CA HIS A 105 1.58 2.96 1.65
C HIS A 105 1.82 3.63 3.02
N SER A 106 2.69 4.65 3.07
CA SER A 106 2.97 5.40 4.31
C SER A 106 3.34 6.85 4.05
N GLY A 107 2.56 7.78 4.60
CA GLY A 107 2.87 9.21 4.58
C GLY A 107 3.22 9.72 3.18
N VAL A 108 4.38 10.37 3.06
CA VAL A 108 4.85 10.98 1.79
C VAL A 108 5.08 9.96 0.67
N THR A 109 5.20 8.66 1.00
CA THR A 109 5.35 7.62 -0.02
C THR A 109 4.06 7.38 -0.80
N ILE A 110 2.91 7.83 -0.32
CA ILE A 110 1.62 7.75 -1.03
C ILE A 110 1.55 8.90 -2.04
N ILE A 111 1.52 8.59 -3.34
CA ILE A 111 1.60 9.58 -4.41
C ILE A 111 0.35 9.50 -5.30
N PRO A 112 -0.68 10.33 -5.06
CA PRO A 112 -1.86 10.38 -5.92
C PRO A 112 -1.56 11.12 -7.22
N LEU A 113 -1.69 10.44 -8.35
CA LEU A 113 -1.53 11.01 -9.69
C LEU A 113 -2.82 11.67 -10.15
N ILE A 114 -3.17 12.79 -9.50
CA ILE A 114 -4.39 13.54 -9.80
C ILE A 114 -4.44 13.98 -11.27
N SER A 115 -3.27 14.21 -11.90
CA SER A 115 -3.18 14.51 -13.34
C SER A 115 -3.69 13.39 -14.25
N GLN A 116 -3.75 12.15 -13.75
CA GLN A 116 -4.18 10.95 -14.47
C GLN A 116 -5.58 10.48 -14.04
N CYS A 117 -6.32 11.30 -13.30
CA CYS A 117 -7.68 10.99 -12.88
C CYS A 117 -8.62 10.77 -14.09
N THR A 118 -9.50 9.79 -13.96
CA THR A 118 -10.64 9.57 -14.87
C THR A 118 -11.95 9.71 -14.09
N PRO A 119 -12.92 10.54 -14.53
CA PRO A 119 -12.80 11.51 -15.63
C PRO A 119 -11.70 12.56 -15.35
N PRO A 120 -11.17 13.22 -16.39
CA PRO A 120 -10.15 14.25 -16.20
C PRO A 120 -10.62 15.36 -15.27
N VAL A 121 -9.80 15.69 -14.28
CA VAL A 121 -10.00 16.83 -13.37
C VAL A 121 -8.78 17.73 -13.39
N SER A 122 -9.00 19.02 -13.18
CA SER A 122 -7.93 19.98 -12.97
C SER A 122 -8.16 20.72 -11.66
N PHE A 123 -7.09 21.06 -10.95
CA PHE A 123 -7.11 21.82 -9.72
C PHE A 123 -6.01 22.89 -9.78
N PRO A 124 -6.24 24.09 -9.22
CA PRO A 124 -5.16 25.02 -8.90
C PRO A 124 -4.08 24.32 -8.07
N HIS A 125 -2.82 24.78 -8.20
CA HIS A 125 -1.67 24.12 -7.56
C HIS A 125 -1.87 23.93 -6.04
N GLU A 126 -2.27 24.97 -5.33
CA GLU A 126 -2.50 24.91 -3.88
C GLU A 126 -3.56 23.90 -3.47
N GLU A 127 -4.65 23.81 -4.23
CA GLU A 127 -5.71 22.84 -3.99
C GLU A 127 -5.26 21.40 -4.27
N ARG A 128 -4.48 21.20 -5.33
CA ARG A 128 -3.85 19.90 -5.63
C ARG A 128 -2.94 19.47 -4.48
N VAL A 129 -2.08 20.37 -3.99
CA VAL A 129 -1.20 20.09 -2.85
C VAL A 129 -2.00 19.72 -1.61
N ARG A 130 -3.06 20.49 -1.28
CA ARG A 130 -3.94 20.21 -0.15
C ARG A 130 -4.60 18.82 -0.25
N LEU A 131 -5.10 18.47 -1.43
CA LEU A 131 -5.71 17.16 -1.68
C LEU A 131 -4.68 16.02 -1.55
N SER A 132 -3.48 16.17 -2.14
CA SER A 132 -2.41 15.18 -2.01
C SER A 132 -2.01 14.95 -0.55
N VAL A 133 -1.84 16.03 0.24
CA VAL A 133 -1.52 15.94 1.67
C VAL A 133 -2.63 15.27 2.47
N ARG A 134 -3.91 15.56 2.17
CA ARG A 134 -5.05 14.88 2.81
C ARG A 134 -5.04 13.38 2.50
N ILE A 135 -4.80 13.00 1.24
CA ILE A 135 -4.70 11.58 0.83
C ILE A 135 -3.58 10.87 1.61
N GLN A 136 -2.40 11.48 1.70
CA GLN A 136 -1.24 10.95 2.43
C GLN A 136 -1.52 10.77 3.93
N ASN A 137 -2.31 11.66 4.54
CA ASN A 137 -2.57 11.69 5.98
C ASN A 137 -3.91 11.08 6.39
N ALA A 138 -4.72 10.59 5.45
CA ALA A 138 -6.04 10.02 5.73
C ALA A 138 -6.02 8.81 6.68
N GLY A 139 -4.88 8.11 6.77
CA GLY A 139 -4.66 7.09 7.81
C GLY A 139 -4.65 7.69 9.21
N THR A 140 -3.90 8.77 9.38
CA THR A 140 -3.76 9.52 10.63
C THR A 140 -5.08 10.18 11.02
N GLU A 141 -5.80 10.80 10.08
CA GLU A 141 -7.12 11.39 10.33
C GLU A 141 -8.10 10.40 10.98
N VAL A 142 -8.09 9.13 10.53
CA VAL A 142 -8.95 8.09 11.12
C VAL A 142 -8.50 7.68 12.52
N VAL A 143 -7.18 7.60 12.77
CA VAL A 143 -6.64 7.28 14.11
C VAL A 143 -7.01 8.38 15.10
N GLU A 144 -6.88 9.64 14.70
CA GLU A 144 -7.25 10.81 15.50
C GLU A 144 -8.76 10.86 15.75
N ALA A 145 -9.58 10.63 14.73
CA ALA A 145 -11.04 10.56 14.87
C ALA A 145 -11.50 9.42 15.79
N LYS A 146 -10.72 8.33 15.87
CA LYS A 146 -10.93 7.22 16.81
C LYS A 146 -10.25 7.43 18.17
N ALA A 147 -9.74 8.63 18.46
CA ALA A 147 -9.03 8.97 19.70
C ALA A 147 -7.90 7.98 20.05
N GLY A 148 -7.20 7.46 19.04
CA GLY A 148 -6.12 6.48 19.22
C GLY A 148 -6.57 5.04 19.51
N ALA A 149 -7.87 4.75 19.53
CA ALA A 149 -8.42 3.41 19.78
C ALA A 149 -8.27 2.43 18.59
N GLY A 150 -7.35 2.70 17.66
CA GLY A 150 -7.10 1.91 16.46
C GLY A 150 -7.13 2.74 15.17
N SER A 151 -6.93 2.06 14.04
CA SER A 151 -6.87 2.68 12.71
C SER A 151 -8.10 2.31 11.85
N ALA A 152 -8.04 2.59 10.56
CA ALA A 152 -9.08 2.23 9.59
C ALA A 152 -9.29 0.71 9.56
N THR A 153 -10.52 0.27 9.86
CA THR A 153 -10.90 -1.16 9.87
C THR A 153 -11.91 -1.45 8.77
N LEU A 154 -13.07 -0.78 8.79
CA LEU A 154 -14.16 -1.01 7.82
C LEU A 154 -13.74 -0.65 6.38
N SER A 155 -13.16 0.54 6.19
CA SER A 155 -12.68 0.96 4.86
C SER A 155 -11.50 0.12 4.38
N MET A 156 -10.65 -0.37 5.28
CA MET A 156 -9.59 -1.31 4.93
C MET A 156 -10.16 -2.68 4.53
N ALA A 157 -11.20 -3.17 5.22
CA ALA A 157 -11.89 -4.41 4.84
C ALA A 157 -12.51 -4.29 3.45
N TYR A 158 -13.17 -3.16 3.14
CA TYR A 158 -13.68 -2.87 1.80
C TYR A 158 -12.56 -2.88 0.75
N ALA A 159 -11.47 -2.15 0.99
CA ALA A 159 -10.36 -2.07 0.04
C ALA A 159 -9.65 -3.42 -0.16
N GLY A 160 -9.45 -4.18 0.92
CA GLY A 160 -8.88 -5.53 0.86
C GLY A 160 -9.79 -6.51 0.11
N ALA A 161 -11.10 -6.46 0.35
CA ALA A 161 -12.08 -7.27 -0.37
C ALA A 161 -12.10 -6.93 -1.87
N ARG A 162 -12.10 -5.64 -2.22
CA ARG A 162 -12.00 -5.20 -3.62
C ARG A 162 -10.77 -5.79 -4.31
N PHE A 163 -9.58 -5.63 -3.71
CA PHE A 163 -8.35 -6.15 -4.30
C PHE A 163 -8.37 -7.68 -4.44
N ALA A 164 -8.90 -8.39 -3.43
CA ALA A 164 -9.06 -9.84 -3.47
C ALA A 164 -10.02 -10.28 -4.59
N PHE A 165 -11.14 -9.57 -4.80
CA PHE A 165 -12.05 -9.86 -5.90
C PHE A 165 -11.40 -9.59 -7.27
N SER A 166 -10.68 -8.49 -7.44
CA SER A 166 -9.91 -8.23 -8.66
C SER A 166 -8.91 -9.36 -8.97
N LEU A 167 -8.21 -9.89 -7.95
CA LEU A 167 -7.34 -11.06 -8.11
C LEU A 167 -8.13 -12.32 -8.51
N LEU A 168 -9.29 -12.57 -7.90
CA LEU A 168 -10.13 -13.74 -8.21
C LEU A 168 -10.71 -13.68 -9.63
N GLU A 169 -11.14 -12.49 -10.09
CA GLU A 169 -11.61 -12.28 -11.45
C GLU A 169 -10.49 -12.53 -12.48
N ALA A 170 -9.31 -11.95 -12.24
CA ALA A 170 -8.14 -12.18 -13.09
C ALA A 170 -7.70 -13.65 -13.11
N LEU A 171 -7.74 -14.33 -11.96
CA LEU A 171 -7.49 -15.78 -11.84
C LEU A 171 -8.51 -16.62 -12.62
N SER A 172 -9.74 -16.12 -12.75
CA SER A 172 -10.81 -16.77 -13.52
C SER A 172 -10.69 -16.52 -15.03
N GLY A 173 -9.69 -15.77 -15.47
CA GLY A 173 -9.44 -15.47 -16.89
C GLY A 173 -10.14 -14.21 -17.40
N VAL A 174 -10.70 -13.38 -16.52
CA VAL A 174 -11.21 -12.06 -16.92
C VAL A 174 -10.03 -11.17 -17.28
N GLU A 175 -10.04 -10.65 -18.51
CA GLU A 175 -8.99 -9.76 -19.02
C GLU A 175 -9.22 -8.30 -18.61
N GLY A 176 -8.15 -7.50 -18.62
CA GLY A 176 -8.24 -6.06 -18.42
C GLY A 176 -8.40 -5.60 -16.97
N ILE A 177 -8.22 -6.49 -15.99
CA ILE A 177 -8.28 -6.14 -14.57
C ILE A 177 -7.02 -5.38 -14.16
N VAL A 178 -7.19 -4.11 -13.77
CA VAL A 178 -6.10 -3.23 -13.36
C VAL A 178 -6.31 -2.73 -11.93
N GLU A 179 -5.30 -2.88 -11.09
CA GLU A 179 -5.26 -2.32 -9.73
C GLU A 179 -3.90 -1.67 -9.46
N CYS A 180 -3.83 -0.73 -8.52
CA CYS A 180 -2.55 -0.30 -7.97
C CYS A 180 -2.15 -1.24 -6.82
N ALA A 181 -0.91 -1.72 -6.82
CA ALA A 181 -0.37 -2.54 -5.75
C ALA A 181 1.13 -2.35 -5.57
N TYR A 182 1.61 -2.42 -4.33
CA TYR A 182 3.04 -2.34 -4.01
C TYR A 182 3.72 -3.68 -4.30
N VAL A 183 4.52 -3.76 -5.36
CA VAL A 183 5.12 -5.00 -5.87
C VAL A 183 6.62 -4.84 -6.11
N ARG A 184 7.34 -5.94 -6.39
CA ARG A 184 8.70 -5.85 -6.96
C ARG A 184 8.60 -5.08 -8.28
N SER A 185 9.36 -3.99 -8.40
CA SER A 185 9.24 -3.05 -9.52
C SER A 185 10.58 -2.48 -9.92
N ASP A 186 10.77 -2.27 -11.23
CA ASP A 186 11.97 -1.64 -11.81
C ASP A 186 11.66 -0.24 -12.37
N GLU A 187 10.48 0.31 -12.05
CA GLU A 187 10.04 1.65 -12.50
C GLU A 187 10.84 2.81 -11.87
N THR A 188 11.52 2.53 -10.76
CA THR A 188 12.38 3.47 -10.05
C THR A 188 13.60 2.72 -9.52
N GLU A 189 14.55 3.42 -8.91
CA GLU A 189 15.68 2.77 -8.25
C GLU A 189 15.32 2.10 -6.91
N ALA A 190 14.07 2.23 -6.42
CA ALA A 190 13.57 1.44 -5.30
C ALA A 190 13.13 0.05 -5.78
N LYS A 191 13.60 -1.01 -5.11
CA LYS A 191 13.29 -2.41 -5.50
C LYS A 191 11.79 -2.73 -5.52
N TYR A 192 11.00 -2.04 -4.70
CA TYR A 192 9.56 -2.22 -4.62
C TYR A 192 8.87 -0.87 -4.76
N PHE A 193 7.78 -0.83 -5.53
CA PHE A 193 7.06 0.40 -5.82
C PHE A 193 5.63 0.07 -6.25
N SER A 194 4.67 0.90 -5.85
CA SER A 194 3.27 0.79 -6.26
C SER A 194 3.08 1.49 -7.60
N THR A 195 2.51 0.80 -8.56
CA THR A 195 2.05 1.32 -9.87
C THR A 195 0.77 0.58 -10.26
N PRO A 196 0.01 1.08 -11.25
CA PRO A 196 -1.03 0.28 -11.87
C PRO A 196 -0.43 -0.99 -12.48
N ILE A 197 -1.00 -2.14 -12.14
CA ILE A 197 -0.62 -3.46 -12.64
C ILE A 197 -1.82 -4.10 -13.33
N LEU A 198 -1.59 -4.66 -14.52
CA LEU A 198 -2.51 -5.58 -15.16
C LEU A 198 -2.39 -6.93 -14.46
N LEU A 199 -3.51 -7.42 -13.93
CA LEU A 199 -3.63 -8.73 -13.30
C LEU A 199 -4.07 -9.76 -14.35
N GLY A 200 -3.58 -11.00 -14.21
CA GLY A 200 -4.00 -12.14 -15.01
C GLY A 200 -3.92 -13.44 -14.22
N VAL A 201 -4.10 -14.57 -14.92
CA VAL A 201 -4.15 -15.92 -14.31
C VAL A 201 -2.88 -16.33 -13.55
N ASN A 202 -1.77 -15.62 -13.77
CA ASN A 202 -0.48 -15.86 -13.12
C ASN A 202 -0.03 -14.68 -12.22
N GLY A 203 -0.97 -13.83 -11.79
CA GLY A 203 -0.69 -12.69 -10.92
C GLY A 203 -0.43 -11.43 -11.73
N VAL A 204 0.66 -10.71 -11.46
CA VAL A 204 1.07 -9.55 -12.26
C VAL A 204 1.40 -10.00 -13.69
N GLU A 205 0.54 -9.65 -14.64
CA GLU A 205 0.77 -9.88 -16.06
C GLU A 205 1.66 -8.79 -16.65
N LYS A 206 1.38 -7.53 -16.31
CA LYS A 206 2.15 -6.38 -16.77
C LYS A 206 2.16 -5.27 -15.74
N ASN A 207 3.33 -4.69 -15.48
CA ASN A 207 3.42 -3.40 -14.80
C ASN A 207 3.16 -2.29 -15.84
N LEU A 208 2.14 -1.46 -15.62
CA LEU A 208 1.76 -0.38 -16.53
C LEU A 208 2.59 0.89 -16.31
N GLY A 209 3.41 0.89 -15.25
CA GLY A 209 4.38 1.93 -14.94
C GLY A 209 3.77 3.22 -14.42
N ILE A 210 4.62 4.24 -14.33
CA ILE A 210 4.28 5.53 -13.71
C ILE A 210 3.42 6.42 -14.64
N GLY A 211 3.56 6.24 -15.96
CA GLY A 211 2.86 7.05 -16.95
C GLY A 211 3.38 8.49 -17.06
N LYS A 212 2.55 9.39 -17.59
CA LYS A 212 2.90 10.81 -17.76
C LYS A 212 2.70 11.58 -16.46
N LEU A 213 3.69 12.36 -16.06
CA LEU A 213 3.66 13.15 -14.83
C LEU A 213 3.68 14.64 -15.12
N ILE A 214 3.12 15.42 -14.20
CA ILE A 214 3.42 16.84 -14.08
C ILE A 214 4.59 17.07 -13.11
N GLU A 215 5.19 18.26 -13.15
CA GLU A 215 6.35 18.62 -12.32
C GLU A 215 6.12 18.36 -10.83
N TYR A 216 4.96 18.74 -10.29
CA TYR A 216 4.63 18.49 -8.89
C TYR A 216 4.65 16.98 -8.51
N GLU A 217 4.15 16.10 -9.38
CA GLU A 217 4.13 14.66 -9.13
C GLU A 217 5.53 14.04 -9.24
N VAL A 218 6.40 14.60 -10.08
CA VAL A 218 7.83 14.24 -10.13
C VAL A 218 8.51 14.56 -8.80
N GLU A 219 8.23 15.73 -8.21
CA GLU A 219 8.79 16.10 -6.91
C GLU A 219 8.27 15.21 -5.78
N LEU A 220 7.02 14.75 -5.83
CA LEU A 220 6.49 13.78 -4.88
C LEU A 220 7.25 12.44 -4.94
N ILE A 221 7.57 11.96 -6.15
CA ILE A 221 8.37 10.73 -6.32
C ILE A 221 9.77 10.92 -5.72
N LYS A 222 10.44 12.03 -6.04
CA LYS A 222 11.77 12.34 -5.48
C LYS A 222 11.76 12.37 -3.95
N ALA A 223 10.72 12.96 -3.36
CA ALA A 223 10.57 13.03 -1.91
C ALA A 223 10.29 11.66 -1.25
N ALA A 224 9.55 10.78 -1.94
CA ALA A 224 9.19 9.45 -1.45
C ALA A 224 10.34 8.43 -1.48
N LEU A 225 11.21 8.51 -2.49
CA LEU A 225 12.23 7.49 -2.77
C LEU A 225 13.21 7.22 -1.61
N PRO A 226 13.74 8.24 -0.88
CA PRO A 226 14.59 8.00 0.28
C PRO A 226 13.89 7.17 1.36
N GLU A 227 12.65 7.51 1.71
CA GLU A 227 11.89 6.79 2.74
C GLU A 227 11.56 5.37 2.30
N LEU A 228 11.16 5.18 1.03
CA LEU A 228 10.94 3.85 0.46
C LEU A 228 12.18 2.97 0.55
N LYS A 229 13.35 3.47 0.15
CA LYS A 229 14.61 2.72 0.24
C LYS A 229 14.92 2.31 1.68
N THR A 230 14.74 3.21 2.64
CA THR A 230 14.91 2.91 4.07
C THR A 230 13.92 1.85 4.55
N ASN A 231 12.64 1.95 4.18
CA ASN A 231 11.63 0.96 4.56
C ASN A 231 11.92 -0.42 3.96
N ILE A 232 12.33 -0.47 2.70
CA ILE A 232 12.70 -1.70 1.99
C ILE A 232 13.90 -2.34 2.69
N GLN A 233 14.99 -1.58 2.88
CA GLN A 233 16.20 -2.08 3.52
C GLN A 233 15.91 -2.62 4.93
N LYS A 234 15.07 -1.93 5.71
CA LYS A 234 14.67 -2.37 7.05
C LYS A 234 13.98 -3.75 7.02
N GLY A 235 13.14 -4.00 6.02
CA GLY A 235 12.48 -5.30 5.83
C GLY A 235 13.46 -6.39 5.41
N GLU A 236 14.36 -6.09 4.48
CA GLU A 236 15.40 -7.03 4.02
C GLU A 236 16.36 -7.41 5.17
N ASP A 237 16.82 -6.41 5.93
CA ASP A 237 17.73 -6.58 7.07
C ASP A 237 17.11 -7.43 8.19
N PHE A 238 15.79 -7.30 8.40
CA PHE A 238 15.08 -8.10 9.39
C PHE A 238 15.19 -9.60 9.06
N VAL A 239 14.94 -9.98 7.80
CA VAL A 239 15.03 -11.39 7.36
C VAL A 239 16.48 -11.88 7.31
N ALA A 240 17.42 -11.00 6.98
CA ALA A 240 18.85 -11.31 7.05
C ALA A 240 19.26 -11.71 8.48
N LYS A 241 18.82 -10.97 9.49
CA LYS A 241 19.08 -11.25 10.92
C LYS A 241 18.32 -12.45 11.46
N MET A 242 17.06 -12.66 11.04
CA MET A 242 16.20 -13.72 11.57
C MET A 242 16.67 -15.13 11.21
N MET A 243 17.39 -15.28 10.10
CA MET A 243 17.90 -16.58 9.63
C MET A 243 19.41 -16.56 9.40
N ALA A 244 20.14 -15.71 10.13
CA ALA A 244 21.58 -15.83 10.33
C ALA A 244 21.83 -16.75 11.53
#